data_AF-A0A961TPA1-F1
#
_entry.id   AF-A0A961TPA1-F1
#
_cell.length_a   1.000
_cell.length_b   1.000
_cell.length_c   1.000
_cell.angle_alpha   90.00
_cell.angle_beta   90.00
_cell.angle_gamma   90.00
#
_symmetry.space_group_name_H-M   'P 1'
#
loop_
_entity.id
_entity.type
_entity.pdbx_description
1 polymer ?
#
loop_
_entity_poly.entity_id
_entity_poly.type
_entity_poly.pdbx_seq_one_letter_code
_entity_poly.pdbx_strand_id
1 'polypeptide(L)'
;GFIEETGAAQFLRDARINPIYEGTNGIQAIDLVTRKLPLSGGEAVKAYLGELRGIADAVRGANRPGFGDTAALLDEALDDVTQATDWLLAALGEGRMEEALAGATPYLRQFALAAGAAYLAKAGLADENGARASLARFFAENYLGECAALKTRVIKGADSLLAVRSLLETA
;
A
#
# COMPACT_ATOMS: atom_id res chain seq x y z
N GLY A 1 27.01 4.39 -12.56
CA GLY A 1 26.33 4.14 -11.29
C GLY A 1 26.76 5.13 -10.23
N PHE A 2 27.99 5.02 -9.74
CA PHE A 2 28.55 5.92 -8.72
C PHE A 2 29.22 7.17 -9.30
N ILE A 3 29.75 7.07 -10.52
CA ILE A 3 30.40 8.15 -11.25
C ILE A 3 29.34 9.12 -11.81
N GLU A 4 29.46 10.41 -11.48
CA GLU A 4 28.43 11.45 -11.72
C GLU A 4 28.04 11.56 -13.20
N GLU A 5 28.98 11.36 -14.13
CA GLU A 5 28.78 11.41 -15.58
C GLU A 5 27.75 10.40 -16.10
N THR A 6 27.42 9.37 -15.31
CA THR A 6 26.38 8.39 -15.65
C THR A 6 24.96 8.81 -15.22
N GLY A 7 24.81 9.93 -14.51
CA GLY A 7 23.52 10.53 -14.11
C GLY A 7 22.74 9.81 -13.00
N ALA A 8 23.02 8.53 -12.72
CA ALA A 8 22.28 7.76 -11.72
C ALA A 8 22.38 8.35 -10.29
N ALA A 9 23.55 8.88 -9.91
CA ALA A 9 23.77 9.53 -8.63
C ALA A 9 22.92 10.80 -8.46
N GLN A 10 22.76 11.57 -9.54
CA GLN A 10 21.91 12.75 -9.56
C GLN A 10 20.45 12.37 -9.30
N PHE A 11 19.90 11.37 -10.02
CA PHE A 11 18.52 10.93 -9.80
C PHE A 11 18.27 10.46 -8.35
N LEU A 12 19.23 9.78 -7.73
CA LEU A 12 19.12 9.38 -6.33
C LEU A 12 19.08 10.60 -5.38
N ARG A 13 19.95 11.59 -5.59
CA ARG A 13 19.99 12.83 -4.79
C ARG A 13 18.70 13.63 -4.96
N ASP A 14 18.23 13.79 -6.19
CA ASP A 14 17.03 14.56 -6.52
C ASP A 14 15.77 13.88 -5.95
N ALA A 15 15.68 12.55 -5.99
CA ALA A 15 14.55 11.81 -5.41
C ALA A 15 14.56 11.78 -3.87
N ARG A 16 15.68 12.06 -3.21
CA ARG A 16 15.82 11.93 -1.75
C ARG A 16 15.00 12.96 -0.96
N ILE A 17 14.69 14.10 -1.56
CA ILE A 17 13.89 15.15 -0.92
C ILE A 17 12.40 14.81 -0.88
N ASN A 18 11.91 14.02 -1.84
CA ASN A 18 10.49 13.66 -1.97
C ASN A 18 9.86 13.04 -0.71
N PRO A 19 10.51 12.11 0.04
CA PRO A 19 9.93 11.57 1.27
C PRO A 19 10.00 12.51 2.49
N ILE A 20 10.52 13.74 2.35
CA ILE A 20 10.79 14.69 3.45
C ILE A 20 9.99 15.99 3.30
N TYR A 21 10.02 16.59 2.10
CA TYR A 21 9.40 17.88 1.81
C TYR A 21 7.87 17.77 1.67
N GLU A 22 7.12 18.83 2.03
CA GLU A 22 5.65 18.86 2.13
C GLU A 22 5.04 17.79 3.05
N GLY A 23 5.76 17.44 4.11
CA GLY A 23 5.35 16.46 5.10
C GLY A 23 6.00 15.11 4.84
N THR A 24 6.72 14.61 5.85
CA THR A 24 7.45 13.35 5.74
C THR A 24 6.50 12.18 5.47
N ASN A 25 7.00 11.09 4.88
CA ASN A 25 6.20 9.88 4.67
C ASN A 25 5.47 9.40 5.94
N GLY A 26 6.08 9.57 7.12
CA GLY A 26 5.43 9.25 8.40
C GLY A 26 4.25 10.17 8.71
N ILE A 27 4.39 11.48 8.49
CA ILE A 27 3.27 12.43 8.65
C ILE A 27 2.15 12.15 7.64
N GLN A 28 2.49 11.82 6.38
CA GLN A 28 1.50 11.42 5.38
C GLN A 28 0.76 10.14 5.77
N ALA A 29 1.47 9.15 6.33
CA ALA A 29 0.86 7.93 6.83
C ALA A 29 -0.10 8.20 8.00
N ILE A 30 0.28 9.09 8.91
CA ILE A 30 -0.56 9.51 10.03
C ILE A 30 -1.80 10.26 9.53
N ASP A 31 -1.67 11.19 8.57
CA ASP A 31 -2.82 11.87 7.97
C ASP A 31 -3.78 10.88 7.31
N LEU A 32 -3.25 9.89 6.58
CA LEU A 32 -4.06 8.82 5.98
C LEU A 32 -4.88 8.08 7.04
N VAL A 33 -4.28 7.61 8.13
CA VAL A 33 -4.98 6.84 9.17
C VAL A 33 -5.92 7.71 10.00
N THR A 34 -5.48 8.89 10.43
CA THR A 34 -6.21 9.67 11.43
C THR A 34 -7.24 10.62 10.83
N ARG A 35 -7.04 11.05 9.58
CA ARG A 35 -7.88 12.08 8.94
C ARG A 35 -8.60 11.58 7.70
N LYS A 36 -7.96 10.78 6.84
CA LYS A 36 -8.57 10.35 5.56
C LYS A 36 -9.40 9.08 5.70
N LEU A 37 -8.88 8.09 6.42
CA LEU A 37 -9.56 6.83 6.66
C LEU A 37 -10.93 7.00 7.33
N PRO A 38 -11.13 7.83 8.38
CA PRO A 38 -12.42 7.94 9.04
C PRO A 38 -13.47 8.74 8.26
N LEU A 39 -13.10 9.40 7.15
CA LEU A 39 -14.02 10.22 6.37
C LEU A 39 -15.23 9.40 5.95
N SER A 40 -16.41 9.98 6.12
CA SER A 40 -17.69 9.32 5.81
C SER A 40 -17.82 7.94 6.49
N GLY A 41 -17.24 7.76 7.68
CA GLY A 41 -17.26 6.49 8.40
C GLY A 41 -16.43 5.37 7.74
N GLY A 42 -15.45 5.72 6.90
CA GLY A 42 -14.64 4.75 6.14
C GLY A 42 -15.17 4.42 4.76
N GLU A 43 -16.37 4.89 4.41
CA GLU A 43 -17.00 4.56 3.12
C GLU A 43 -16.20 5.06 1.91
N ALA A 44 -15.48 6.18 2.04
CA ALA A 44 -14.61 6.67 0.96
C ALA A 44 -13.50 5.68 0.61
N VAL A 45 -12.87 5.06 1.62
CA VAL A 45 -11.83 4.05 1.41
C VAL A 45 -12.43 2.76 0.87
N LYS A 46 -13.56 2.30 1.41
CA LYS A 46 -14.23 1.08 0.93
C LYS A 46 -14.64 1.21 -0.53
N ALA A 47 -15.20 2.36 -0.92
CA ALA A 47 -15.55 2.64 -2.31
C ALA A 47 -14.31 2.57 -3.22
N TYR A 48 -13.20 3.20 -2.80
CA TYR A 48 -11.96 3.16 -3.56
C TYR A 48 -11.40 1.73 -3.70
N LEU A 49 -11.42 0.91 -2.63
CA LEU A 49 -11.02 -0.51 -2.73
C LEU A 49 -11.95 -1.29 -3.67
N GLY A 50 -13.24 -0.96 -3.70
CA GLY A 50 -14.20 -1.52 -4.65
C GLY A 50 -13.85 -1.20 -6.11
N GLU A 51 -13.40 0.03 -6.41
CA GLU A 51 -12.91 0.38 -7.75
C GLU A 51 -11.70 -0.46 -8.16
N LEU A 52 -10.77 -0.71 -7.23
CA LEU A 52 -9.60 -1.56 -7.48
C LEU A 52 -9.99 -3.02 -7.72
N ARG A 53 -10.98 -3.54 -6.98
CA ARG A 53 -11.54 -4.89 -7.23
C ARG A 53 -12.18 -5.00 -8.61
N GLY A 54 -12.87 -3.95 -9.06
CA GLY A 54 -13.41 -3.89 -10.42
C GLY A 54 -12.32 -4.03 -11.50
N ILE A 55 -11.10 -3.56 -11.23
CA ILE A 55 -9.96 -3.78 -12.13
C ILE A 55 -9.51 -5.24 -12.09
N ALA A 56 -9.42 -5.87 -10.92
CA ALA A 56 -9.10 -7.30 -10.80
C ALA A 56 -10.12 -8.17 -11.55
N ASP A 57 -11.40 -7.83 -11.46
CA ASP A 57 -12.49 -8.48 -12.20
C ASP A 57 -12.32 -8.33 -13.72
N ALA A 58 -11.96 -7.13 -14.19
CA ALA A 58 -11.69 -6.89 -15.60
C ALA A 58 -10.47 -7.68 -16.11
N VAL A 59 -9.41 -7.80 -15.31
CA VAL A 59 -8.26 -8.65 -15.61
C VAL A 59 -8.67 -10.11 -15.75
N ARG A 60 -9.46 -10.62 -14.78
CA ARG A 60 -9.97 -11.99 -14.78
C ARG A 60 -10.84 -12.27 -16.01
N GLY A 61 -11.75 -11.35 -16.34
CA GLY A 61 -12.62 -11.45 -17.51
C GLY A 61 -11.89 -11.36 -18.85
N ALA A 62 -10.82 -10.57 -18.93
CA ALA A 62 -9.98 -10.49 -20.12
C ALA A 62 -9.23 -11.80 -20.40
N ASN A 63 -8.93 -12.58 -19.35
CA ASN A 63 -8.32 -13.92 -19.40
C ASN A 63 -7.11 -14.01 -20.35
N ARG A 64 -6.26 -12.98 -20.35
CA ARG A 64 -5.06 -12.91 -21.21
C ARG A 64 -3.89 -13.59 -20.49
N PRO A 65 -3.13 -14.50 -21.15
CA PRO A 65 -2.00 -15.19 -20.53
C PRO A 65 -0.94 -14.26 -19.93
N GLY A 66 -0.79 -13.06 -20.48
CA GLY A 66 0.16 -12.04 -20.00
C GLY A 66 -0.09 -11.58 -18.56
N PHE A 67 -1.31 -11.74 -18.03
CA PHE A 67 -1.62 -11.39 -16.65
C PHE A 67 -1.27 -12.47 -15.62
N GLY A 68 -1.09 -13.75 -16.02
CA GLY A 68 -0.83 -14.82 -15.04
C GLY A 68 -1.82 -14.79 -13.87
N ASP A 69 -1.29 -14.81 -12.64
CA ASP A 69 -2.09 -14.84 -11.40
C ASP A 69 -2.50 -13.44 -10.89
N THR A 70 -2.30 -12.38 -11.70
CA THR A 70 -2.51 -10.98 -11.28
C THR A 70 -3.86 -10.72 -10.63
N ALA A 71 -4.96 -11.26 -11.19
CA ALA A 71 -6.29 -11.02 -10.64
C ALA A 71 -6.47 -11.63 -9.23
N ALA A 72 -6.02 -12.87 -9.02
CA ALA A 72 -6.12 -13.54 -7.74
C ALA A 72 -5.25 -12.85 -6.67
N LEU A 73 -4.02 -12.49 -7.03
CA LEU A 73 -3.11 -11.77 -6.13
C LEU A 73 -3.62 -10.37 -5.78
N LEU A 74 -4.31 -9.70 -6.71
CA LEU A 74 -4.99 -8.44 -6.41
C LEU A 74 -6.13 -8.65 -5.41
N ASP A 75 -6.96 -9.69 -5.57
CA ASP A 75 -8.03 -9.98 -4.61
C ASP A 75 -7.46 -10.21 -3.20
N GLU A 76 -6.42 -11.03 -3.07
CA GLU A 76 -5.74 -11.32 -1.81
C GLU A 76 -5.17 -10.05 -1.17
N ALA A 77 -4.46 -9.23 -1.95
CA ALA A 77 -3.89 -7.98 -1.45
C ALA A 77 -4.99 -6.98 -1.02
N LEU A 78 -6.09 -6.91 -1.76
CA LEU A 78 -7.22 -6.03 -1.44
C LEU A 78 -7.99 -6.54 -0.21
N ASP A 79 -8.11 -7.85 -0.02
CA ASP A 79 -8.63 -8.45 1.22
C ASP A 79 -7.74 -8.10 2.42
N ASP A 80 -6.43 -8.12 2.24
CA ASP A 80 -5.47 -7.76 3.29
C ASP A 80 -5.55 -6.27 3.65
N VAL A 81 -5.69 -5.38 2.66
CA VAL A 81 -5.89 -3.95 2.88
C VAL A 81 -7.23 -3.71 3.56
N THR A 82 -8.29 -4.42 3.15
CA THR A 82 -9.63 -4.30 3.75
C THR A 82 -9.60 -4.70 5.23
N GLN A 83 -8.99 -5.84 5.57
CA GLN A 83 -8.84 -6.27 6.97
C GLN A 83 -8.06 -5.26 7.82
N ALA A 84 -6.97 -4.69 7.28
CA ALA A 84 -6.22 -3.64 7.96
C ALA A 84 -7.06 -2.35 8.14
N THR A 85 -7.84 -1.98 7.12
CA THR A 85 -8.76 -0.84 7.13
C THR A 85 -9.79 -0.98 8.24
N ASP A 86 -10.47 -2.12 8.31
CA ASP A 86 -11.52 -2.38 9.29
C ASP A 86 -10.96 -2.39 10.73
N TRP A 87 -9.78 -2.99 10.92
CA TRP A 87 -9.11 -2.98 12.22
C TRP A 87 -8.73 -1.56 12.65
N LEU A 88 -8.19 -0.74 11.75
CA LEU A 88 -7.82 0.65 12.05
C LEU A 88 -9.05 1.50 12.38
N LEU A 89 -10.15 1.34 11.62
CA LEU A 89 -11.41 2.03 11.92
C LEU A 89 -11.95 1.65 13.30
N ALA A 90 -11.92 0.37 13.65
CA ALA A 90 -12.32 -0.11 14.97
C ALA A 90 -11.41 0.46 16.08
N ALA A 91 -10.09 0.39 15.92
CA ALA A 91 -9.14 0.92 16.89
C ALA A 91 -9.35 2.43 17.12
N LEU A 92 -9.57 3.21 16.05
CA LEU A 92 -9.87 4.64 16.16
C LEU A 92 -11.21 4.90 16.88
N GLY A 93 -12.25 4.13 16.54
CA GLY A 93 -13.57 4.23 17.19
C GLY A 93 -13.57 3.86 18.67
N GLU A 94 -12.69 2.95 19.07
CA GLU A 94 -12.47 2.51 20.46
C GLU A 94 -11.49 3.42 21.23
N GLY A 95 -10.93 4.45 20.59
CA GLY A 95 -9.97 5.37 21.20
C GLY A 95 -8.55 4.79 21.35
N ARG A 96 -8.24 3.66 20.73
CA ARG A 96 -6.92 3.01 20.71
C ARG A 96 -5.97 3.70 19.70
N MET A 97 -5.75 5.00 19.90
CA MET A 97 -5.01 5.86 18.97
C MET A 97 -3.55 5.42 18.80
N GLU A 98 -2.86 5.06 19.88
CA GLU A 98 -1.44 4.66 19.78
C GLU A 98 -1.26 3.39 18.95
N GLU A 99 -2.18 2.43 19.08
CA GLU A 99 -2.18 1.20 18.29
C GLU A 99 -2.43 1.50 16.81
N ALA A 100 -3.39 2.40 16.51
CA ALA A 100 -3.67 2.82 15.14
C ALA A 100 -2.46 3.53 14.50
N LEU A 101 -1.77 4.39 15.26
CA LEU A 101 -0.59 5.11 14.79
C LEU A 101 0.61 4.18 14.57
N ALA A 102 0.78 3.14 15.38
CA ALA A 102 1.80 2.11 15.16
C ALA A 102 1.66 1.41 13.79
N GLY A 103 0.41 1.27 13.32
CA GLY A 103 0.08 0.69 12.02
C GLY A 103 0.13 1.65 10.83
N ALA A 104 0.36 2.96 11.02
CA ALA A 104 0.17 3.95 9.96
C ALA A 104 1.08 3.75 8.75
N THR A 105 2.39 3.64 8.96
CA THR A 105 3.38 3.45 7.89
C THR A 105 3.17 2.14 7.10
N PRO A 106 3.00 0.96 7.74
CA PRO A 106 2.72 -0.26 6.98
C PRO A 106 1.39 -0.20 6.21
N TYR A 107 0.36 0.47 6.75
CA TYR A 107 -0.91 0.65 6.06
C TYR A 107 -0.78 1.53 4.80
N LEU A 108 -0.04 2.65 4.86
CA LEU A 108 0.26 3.47 3.69
C LEU A 108 0.96 2.65 2.59
N ARG A 109 1.89 1.76 2.98
CA ARG A 109 2.59 0.89 2.04
C ARG A 109 1.65 -0.15 1.40
N GLN A 110 0.70 -0.72 2.14
CA GLN A 110 -0.30 -1.62 1.56
C GLN A 110 -1.11 -0.93 0.45
N PHE A 111 -1.56 0.30 0.69
CA PHE A 111 -2.23 1.09 -0.35
C PHE A 111 -1.37 1.30 -1.59
N ALA A 112 -0.11 1.68 -1.40
CA ALA A 112 0.79 1.91 -2.53
C ALA A 112 0.98 0.65 -3.39
N LEU A 113 1.08 -0.52 -2.75
CA LEU A 113 1.21 -1.81 -3.43
C LEU A 113 -0.08 -2.20 -4.16
N ALA A 114 -1.21 -2.23 -3.46
CA ALA A 114 -2.48 -2.65 -4.03
C ALA A 114 -2.94 -1.71 -5.16
N ALA A 115 -2.90 -0.39 -4.94
CA ALA A 115 -3.24 0.59 -5.97
C ALA A 115 -2.25 0.55 -7.14
N GLY A 116 -0.95 0.45 -6.86
CA GLY A 116 0.09 0.36 -7.89
C GLY A 116 -0.13 -0.84 -8.81
N ALA A 117 -0.36 -2.03 -8.24
CA ALA A 117 -0.65 -3.23 -9.00
C ALA A 117 -1.94 -3.09 -9.82
N ALA A 118 -3.02 -2.57 -9.22
CA ALA A 118 -4.29 -2.38 -9.92
C ALA A 118 -4.15 -1.42 -11.10
N TYR A 119 -3.46 -0.28 -10.94
CA TYR A 119 -3.26 0.66 -12.05
C TYR A 119 -2.31 0.14 -13.14
N LEU A 120 -1.30 -0.65 -12.79
CA LEU A 120 -0.49 -1.37 -13.78
C LEU A 120 -1.35 -2.37 -14.55
N ALA A 121 -2.22 -3.11 -13.87
CA ALA A 121 -3.12 -4.05 -14.50
C ALA A 121 -4.14 -3.34 -15.41
N LYS A 122 -4.68 -2.20 -14.99
CA LYS A 122 -5.53 -1.32 -15.81
C LYS A 122 -4.79 -0.84 -17.07
N ALA A 123 -3.52 -0.47 -16.94
CA ALA A 123 -2.69 -0.09 -18.08
C ALA A 123 -2.42 -1.29 -19.01
N GLY A 124 -2.29 -2.50 -18.47
CA GLY A 124 -2.19 -3.75 -19.23
C GLY A 124 -3.47 -4.11 -19.97
N LEU A 125 -4.65 -3.83 -19.40
CA LEU A 125 -5.94 -4.07 -20.04
C LEU A 125 -6.10 -3.20 -21.30
N ALA A 126 -5.61 -1.96 -21.23
CA ALA A 126 -5.62 -0.99 -22.32
C ALA A 126 -4.49 -1.17 -23.34
N ASP A 127 -3.52 -2.06 -23.10
CA ASP A 127 -2.40 -2.31 -24.01
C ASP A 127 -2.65 -3.55 -24.86
N GLU A 128 -2.85 -3.35 -26.15
CA GLU A 128 -3.06 -4.42 -27.12
C GLU A 128 -1.77 -5.22 -27.42
N ASN A 129 -0.59 -4.62 -27.20
CA ASN A 129 0.70 -5.27 -27.46
C ASN A 129 1.11 -6.25 -26.35
N GLY A 130 0.42 -6.24 -25.20
CA GLY A 130 0.62 -7.17 -24.10
C GLY A 130 1.87 -6.93 -23.23
N ALA A 131 2.76 -6.00 -23.58
CA ALA A 131 3.96 -5.70 -22.80
C ALA A 131 3.62 -5.19 -21.40
N ARG A 132 2.58 -4.37 -21.26
CA ARG A 132 2.12 -3.86 -19.96
C ARG A 132 1.43 -4.92 -19.11
N ALA A 133 0.79 -5.92 -19.73
CA ALA A 133 0.23 -7.04 -18.98
C ALA A 133 1.35 -7.84 -18.28
N SER A 134 2.46 -8.10 -18.97
CA SER A 134 3.65 -8.75 -18.38
C SER A 134 4.27 -7.93 -17.26
N LEU A 135 4.30 -6.59 -17.38
CA LEU A 135 4.77 -5.72 -16.30
C LEU A 135 3.84 -5.76 -15.08
N ALA A 136 2.51 -5.74 -15.31
CA ALA A 136 1.53 -5.87 -14.24
C ALA A 136 1.67 -7.22 -13.52
N ARG A 137 1.84 -8.30 -14.27
CA ARG A 137 2.11 -9.65 -13.75
C ARG A 137 3.36 -9.68 -12.89
N PHE A 138 4.48 -9.16 -13.40
CA PHE A 138 5.72 -9.10 -12.62
C PHE A 138 5.50 -8.38 -11.30
N PHE A 139 4.82 -7.22 -11.31
CA PHE A 139 4.54 -6.49 -10.09
C PHE A 139 3.65 -7.28 -9.12
N ALA A 140 2.57 -7.90 -9.63
CA ALA A 140 1.66 -8.71 -8.83
C ALA A 140 2.37 -9.89 -8.15
N GLU A 141 3.05 -10.72 -8.93
CA GLU A 141 3.70 -11.95 -8.45
C GLU A 141 4.87 -11.69 -7.51
N ASN A 142 5.54 -10.53 -7.58
CA ASN A 142 6.74 -10.26 -6.78
C ASN A 142 6.52 -9.30 -5.60
N TYR A 143 5.52 -8.40 -5.66
CA TYR A 143 5.36 -7.36 -4.65
C TYR A 143 4.05 -7.46 -3.85
N LEU A 144 2.97 -8.02 -4.41
CA LEU A 144 1.69 -8.04 -3.70
C LEU A 144 1.70 -8.92 -2.45
N GLY A 145 2.53 -9.97 -2.41
CA GLY A 145 2.73 -10.80 -1.23
C GLY A 145 3.20 -10.03 0.02
N GLU A 146 3.80 -8.84 -0.14
CA GLU A 146 4.14 -7.96 0.99
C GLU A 146 2.89 -7.51 1.78
N CYS A 147 1.71 -7.45 1.15
CA CYS A 147 0.48 -6.95 1.77
C CYS A 147 0.07 -7.76 3.00
N ALA A 148 0.23 -9.09 2.97
CA ALA A 148 -0.09 -9.96 4.10
C ALA A 148 0.82 -9.70 5.32
N ALA A 149 2.11 -9.52 5.08
CA ALA A 149 3.08 -9.20 6.12
C ALA A 149 2.86 -7.78 6.68
N LEU A 150 2.48 -6.83 5.83
CA LEU A 150 2.15 -5.46 6.24
C LEU A 150 0.86 -5.43 7.07
N LYS A 151 -0.21 -6.13 6.66
CA LYS A 151 -1.44 -6.30 7.46
C LYS A 151 -1.11 -6.81 8.85
N THR A 152 -0.25 -7.84 8.94
CA THR A 152 0.17 -8.41 10.22
C THR A 152 0.84 -7.35 11.10
N ARG A 153 1.70 -6.50 10.53
CA ARG A 153 2.31 -5.38 11.26
C ARG A 153 1.29 -4.31 11.70
N VAL A 154 0.29 -4.00 10.85
CA VAL A 154 -0.79 -3.06 11.22
C VAL A 154 -1.57 -3.58 12.42
N ILE A 155 -2.03 -4.83 12.35
CA ILE A 155 -2.98 -5.40 13.33
C ILE A 155 -2.30 -5.84 14.63
N LYS A 156 -1.06 -6.35 14.55
CA LYS A 156 -0.38 -7.01 15.69
C LYS A 156 0.93 -6.34 16.12
N GLY A 157 1.39 -5.31 15.42
CA GLY A 157 2.71 -4.72 15.65
C GLY A 157 2.80 -3.78 16.86
N ALA A 158 1.66 -3.22 17.29
CA ALA A 158 1.60 -2.14 18.27
C ALA A 158 2.31 -2.49 19.60
N ASP A 159 1.96 -3.63 20.22
CA ASP A 159 2.51 -4.03 21.52
C ASP A 159 4.04 -4.03 21.53
N SER A 160 4.66 -4.64 20.52
CA SER A 160 6.11 -4.73 20.43
C SER A 160 6.77 -3.37 20.18
N LEU A 161 6.14 -2.52 19.38
CA LEU A 161 6.64 -1.17 19.09
C LEU A 161 6.56 -0.28 20.33
N LEU A 162 5.45 -0.32 21.06
CA LEU A 162 5.24 0.44 22.28
C LEU A 162 6.17 -0.02 23.41
N ALA A 163 6.42 -1.32 23.52
CA ALA A 163 7.39 -1.87 24.47
C ALA A 163 8.82 -1.36 24.21
N VAL A 164 9.23 -1.20 22.94
CA VAL A 164 10.55 -0.63 22.60
C VAL A 164 10.60 0.88 22.79
N ARG A 165 9.50 1.59 22.50
CA ARG A 165 9.41 3.06 22.68
C ARG A 165 9.70 3.47 24.12
N SER A 166 9.19 2.73 25.10
CA SER A 166 9.40 3.05 26.52
C SER A 166 10.88 3.03 26.93
N LEU A 167 11.72 2.23 26.26
CA LEU A 167 13.17 2.20 26.51
C LEU A 167 13.85 3.52 26.14
N LEU A 168 13.35 4.21 25.10
CA LEU A 168 13.89 5.49 24.65
C LEU A 168 13.49 6.65 25.57
N GLU A 169 12.37 6.53 26.27
CA GLU A 169 11.89 7.54 27.22
C GLU A 169 12.60 7.43 28.59
N THR A 170 13.26 6.30 28.84
CA THR A 170 14.05 6.05 30.06
C THR A 170 15.56 6.26 29.91
N ALA A 171 16.04 6.60 28.72
CA ALA A 171 17.46 6.82 28.40
C ALA A 171 17.80 8.32 28.31
#